data_AF-E9H661-F1
#
_entry.id   AF-E9H661-F1
#
_cell.length_a   1.000
_cell.length_b   1.000
_cell.length_c   1.000
_cell.angle_alpha   90.00
_cell.angle_beta   90.00
_cell.angle_gamma   90.00
#
_symmetry.space_group_name_H-M   'P 1'
#
loop_
_entity.id
_entity.type
_entity.pdbx_description
1 polymer ?
#
loop_
_entity_poly.entity_id
_entity_poly.type
_entity_poly.pdbx_seq_one_letter_code
_entity_poly.pdbx_strand_id
1 'polypeptide(L)'
;MSQTQQANGMTQLTGTRKMTKNDERQAIRKMKILFRPMTKLFCPALRLFFCRKLGRKLGACDTQKLLSKLQVYNRRHGLNSQLLRDGKSVTAVRKIIKYAIKGRNSICHSNLPEIKANSKLFLTAWIQVAGLIGAKKTAQKLKRTRKFLSHNTKEFPRTNPEERQRVMASVFRKLELDKNNNWSQIKERAANAIEDALFDVIAEDFAIPMRDFMKKHKLFAYNTILDSYLDSYLQLKIAIAKCSPAHFIAPADGSVFDLGHLKVVMSSRHSAIHEQHVNTLREWPKFFKSLIYVSLGIGAPKAARMISRIYKSLVAARKQARRQIKRARLPPPILRNGQHVSIKGETIRMNRRISTNSQTGAS
;
A
#
# COMPACT_ATOMS: atom_id res chain seq x y z
N MET A 1 52.77 25.91 4.21
CA MET A 1 51.39 25.90 4.74
C MET A 1 50.48 26.50 3.68
N SER A 2 49.82 25.66 2.86
CA SER A 2 48.98 26.11 1.74
C SER A 2 47.58 25.47 1.78
N GLN A 3 46.61 26.28 1.37
CA GLN A 3 45.19 25.99 1.27
C GLN A 3 44.91 25.08 0.07
N THR A 4 44.75 23.76 0.26
CA THR A 4 44.11 22.90 -0.77
C THR A 4 43.58 21.58 -0.21
N GLN A 5 42.65 21.60 0.75
CA GLN A 5 41.91 20.39 1.16
C GLN A 5 40.43 20.68 1.50
N GLN A 6 39.68 21.21 0.54
CA GLN A 6 38.21 21.23 0.60
C GLN A 6 37.60 21.01 -0.79
N ALA A 7 37.72 19.79 -1.33
CA ALA A 7 36.88 19.33 -2.44
C ALA A 7 37.01 17.81 -2.62
N ASN A 8 36.54 16.99 -1.66
CA ASN A 8 36.36 15.56 -1.88
C ASN A 8 35.25 15.01 -0.97
N GLY A 9 34.01 15.18 -1.43
CA GLY A 9 32.81 14.66 -0.77
C GLY A 9 31.73 14.18 -1.74
N MET A 10 32.04 14.07 -3.03
CA MET A 10 31.29 13.22 -3.96
C MET A 10 32.06 11.91 -4.06
N THR A 11 31.75 11.00 -3.14
CA THR A 11 32.21 9.62 -3.23
C THR A 11 31.75 9.08 -4.57
N GLN A 12 32.72 8.80 -5.43
CA GLN A 12 32.56 8.03 -6.65
C GLN A 12 31.71 6.79 -6.34
N LEU A 13 30.65 6.53 -7.12
CA LEU A 13 30.00 5.23 -7.17
C LEU A 13 30.90 4.26 -7.96
N THR A 14 32.13 4.07 -7.50
CA THR A 14 33.07 3.08 -8.02
C THR A 14 32.56 1.69 -7.65
N GLY A 15 32.20 0.92 -8.67
CA GLY A 15 31.94 -0.52 -8.55
C GLY A 15 30.69 -0.91 -7.76
N THR A 16 29.49 -0.57 -8.24
CA THR A 16 28.29 -1.28 -7.76
C THR A 16 28.34 -2.72 -8.25
N ARG A 17 28.94 -3.60 -7.44
CA ARG A 17 28.93 -5.06 -7.64
C ARG A 17 27.50 -5.48 -7.99
N LYS A 18 27.33 -6.07 -9.18
CA LYS A 18 26.04 -6.52 -9.69
C LYS A 18 25.32 -7.33 -8.61
N MET A 19 24.09 -6.92 -8.26
CA MET A 19 23.32 -7.61 -7.22
C MET A 19 23.02 -9.04 -7.67
N THR A 20 23.23 -10.01 -6.78
CA THR A 20 22.80 -11.40 -7.02
C THR A 20 21.27 -11.49 -6.93
N LYS A 21 20.67 -12.53 -7.54
CA LYS A 21 19.21 -12.78 -7.40
C LYS A 21 18.77 -12.89 -5.93
N ASN A 22 19.63 -13.45 -5.07
CA ASN A 22 19.34 -13.54 -3.63
C ASN A 22 19.35 -12.15 -2.97
N ASP A 23 20.31 -11.31 -3.32
CA ASP A 23 20.41 -9.93 -2.82
C ASP A 23 19.19 -9.09 -3.21
N GLU A 24 18.69 -9.26 -4.43
CA GLU A 24 17.48 -8.59 -4.91
C GLU A 24 16.26 -9.01 -4.09
N ARG A 25 16.08 -10.31 -3.88
CA ARG A 25 14.99 -10.84 -3.05
C ARG A 25 15.08 -10.29 -1.62
N GLN A 26 16.27 -10.24 -1.03
CA GLN A 26 16.46 -9.66 0.29
C GLN A 26 16.16 -8.15 0.31
N ALA A 27 16.61 -7.40 -0.69
CA ALA A 27 16.33 -5.97 -0.81
C ALA A 27 14.83 -5.69 -0.97
N ILE A 28 14.11 -6.47 -1.79
CA ILE A 28 12.65 -6.38 -1.94
C ILE A 28 11.96 -6.65 -0.61
N ARG A 29 12.39 -7.66 0.15
CA ARG A 29 11.83 -7.93 1.50
C ARG A 29 12.05 -6.75 2.44
N LYS A 30 13.27 -6.22 2.50
CA LYS A 30 13.58 -5.01 3.29
C LYS A 30 12.71 -3.84 2.85
N MET A 31 12.54 -3.62 1.55
CA MET A 31 11.70 -2.59 0.98
C MET A 31 10.25 -2.67 1.49
N LYS A 32 9.65 -3.86 1.45
CA LYS A 32 8.30 -4.12 1.97
C LYS A 32 8.19 -3.90 3.48
N ILE A 33 9.22 -4.28 4.24
CA ILE A 33 9.28 -4.04 5.70
C ILE A 33 9.32 -2.54 6.00
N LEU A 34 10.00 -1.75 5.17
CA LEU A 34 10.14 -0.31 5.36
C LEU A 34 8.92 0.48 4.87
N PHE A 35 8.28 0.05 3.78
CA PHE A 35 7.07 0.69 3.24
C PHE A 35 5.93 0.68 4.28
N ARG A 36 5.74 -0.46 4.94
CA ARG A 36 4.82 -0.74 6.07
C ARG A 36 4.64 0.42 7.05
N PRO A 37 5.68 0.65 7.88
CA PRO A 37 5.66 1.66 8.91
C PRO A 37 5.74 3.09 8.36
N MET A 38 6.29 3.30 7.16
CA MET A 38 6.33 4.61 6.53
C MET A 38 4.91 5.14 6.29
N THR A 39 4.07 4.34 5.64
CA THR A 39 2.68 4.71 5.31
C THR A 39 1.77 4.67 6.53
N LYS A 40 1.87 3.63 7.38
CA LYS A 40 0.91 3.41 8.48
C LYS A 40 1.22 4.14 9.78
N LEU A 41 2.48 4.53 10.00
CA LEU A 41 2.92 5.12 11.28
C LEU A 41 3.54 6.49 11.08
N PHE A 42 4.50 6.59 10.17
CA PHE A 42 5.32 7.78 10.02
C PHE A 42 4.57 8.92 9.32
N CYS A 43 3.92 8.65 8.18
CA CYS A 43 3.13 9.67 7.48
C CYS A 43 2.00 10.25 8.34
N PRO A 44 1.15 9.44 9.01
CA PRO A 44 0.11 9.97 9.88
C PRO A 44 0.67 10.84 11.02
N ALA A 45 1.85 10.52 11.55
CA ALA A 45 2.49 11.33 12.58
C ALA A 45 2.95 12.70 12.04
N LEU A 46 3.53 12.73 10.84
CA LEU A 46 3.88 13.98 10.16
C LEU A 46 2.63 14.83 9.89
N ARG A 47 1.55 14.20 9.39
CA ARG A 47 0.28 14.89 9.11
C ARG A 47 -0.31 15.50 10.38
N LEU A 48 -0.34 14.73 11.47
CA LEU A 48 -0.84 15.20 12.77
C LEU A 48 -0.02 16.37 13.32
N PHE A 49 1.32 16.30 13.21
CA PHE A 49 2.20 17.40 13.59
C PHE A 49 1.81 18.70 12.85
N PHE A 50 1.67 18.65 11.53
CA PHE A 50 1.29 19.84 10.76
C PHE A 50 -0.14 20.29 11.01
N CYS A 51 -1.09 19.38 11.24
CA CYS A 51 -2.46 19.78 11.58
C CYS A 51 -2.46 20.61 12.88
N ARG A 52 -1.68 20.21 13.87
CA ARG A 52 -1.51 20.95 15.13
C ARG A 52 -0.79 22.28 14.92
N LYS A 53 0.21 22.33 14.04
CA LYS A 53 1.01 23.54 13.81
C LYS A 53 0.34 24.59 12.92
N LEU A 54 -0.48 24.16 11.99
CA LEU A 54 -1.15 25.04 11.03
C LEU A 54 -2.59 25.36 11.44
N GLY A 55 -3.10 24.80 12.55
CA GLY A 55 -4.48 25.00 13.01
C GLY A 55 -5.56 24.49 12.05
N ARG A 56 -5.19 23.71 11.02
CA ARG A 56 -6.12 23.23 9.99
C ARG A 56 -5.87 21.78 9.62
N LYS A 57 -6.93 21.09 9.20
CA LYS A 57 -6.83 19.73 8.66
C LYS A 57 -6.04 19.79 7.35
N LEU A 58 -4.98 18.99 7.27
CA LEU A 58 -4.31 18.74 5.99
C LEU A 58 -5.09 17.70 5.21
N GLY A 59 -5.36 17.98 3.92
CA GLY A 59 -5.85 16.99 2.98
C GLY A 59 -4.84 15.85 2.73
N ALA A 60 -5.17 14.94 1.81
CA ALA A 60 -4.28 13.84 1.43
C ALA A 60 -2.93 14.38 0.96
N CYS A 61 -1.90 14.17 1.76
CA CYS A 61 -0.52 14.54 1.46
C CYS A 61 0.34 13.30 1.67
N ASP A 62 1.15 12.99 0.66
CA ASP A 62 2.12 11.89 0.73
C ASP A 62 3.28 12.22 1.70
N THR A 63 3.99 11.18 2.13
CA THR A 63 5.14 11.32 3.02
C THR A 63 6.20 12.29 2.46
N GLN A 64 6.44 12.30 1.15
CA GLN A 64 7.47 13.16 0.54
C GLN A 64 7.12 14.64 0.72
N LYS A 65 5.90 15.05 0.36
CA LYS A 65 5.42 16.42 0.51
C LYS A 65 5.47 16.87 1.97
N LEU A 66 5.11 15.99 2.91
CA LEU A 66 5.17 16.30 4.34
C LEU A 66 6.61 16.48 4.83
N LEU A 67 7.55 15.63 4.41
CA LEU A 67 8.97 15.78 4.73
C LEU A 67 9.57 17.05 4.12
N SER A 68 9.25 17.38 2.87
CA SER A 68 9.67 18.63 2.24
C SER A 68 9.12 19.86 2.98
N LYS A 69 7.84 19.82 3.38
CA LYS A 69 7.25 20.86 4.25
C LYS A 69 7.98 20.96 5.59
N LEU A 70 8.41 19.84 6.17
CA LEU A 70 9.15 19.83 7.43
C LEU A 70 10.52 20.47 7.29
N GLN A 71 11.19 20.23 6.16
CA GLN A 71 12.44 20.88 5.84
C GLN A 71 12.29 22.40 5.72
N VAL A 72 11.21 22.88 5.07
CA VAL A 72 10.90 24.31 4.96
C VAL A 72 10.56 24.91 6.34
N TYR A 73 9.73 24.21 7.13
CA TYR A 73 9.38 24.61 8.49
C TYR A 73 10.63 24.77 9.37
N ASN A 74 11.54 23.80 9.34
CA ASN A 74 12.80 23.86 10.09
C ASN A 74 13.68 25.04 9.67
N ARG A 75 13.71 25.39 8.37
CA ARG A 75 14.46 26.56 7.88
C ARG A 75 13.84 27.88 8.37
N ARG A 76 12.51 28.00 8.32
CA ARG A 76 11.80 29.25 8.68
C ARG A 76 11.78 29.53 10.18
N HIS A 77 11.72 28.49 11.00
CA HIS A 77 11.58 28.66 12.45
C HIS A 77 12.88 28.42 13.22
N GLY A 78 14.00 28.18 12.53
CA GLY A 78 15.34 27.84 13.06
C GLY A 78 15.49 27.99 14.58
N LEU A 79 15.82 29.19 15.06
CA LEU A 79 16.13 29.50 16.45
C LEU A 79 14.95 29.30 17.43
N ASN A 80 13.71 29.43 16.97
CA ASN A 80 12.49 29.33 17.79
C ASN A 80 11.72 28.03 17.55
N SER A 81 12.29 27.08 16.80
CA SER A 81 11.54 25.89 16.40
C SER A 81 11.51 24.88 17.54
N GLN A 82 10.33 24.34 17.83
CA GLN A 82 10.19 23.21 18.74
C GLN A 82 10.92 21.93 18.26
N LEU A 83 11.45 21.94 17.03
CA LEU A 83 12.28 20.84 16.51
C LEU A 83 13.70 20.86 17.11
N LEU A 84 14.17 21.99 17.66
CA LEU A 84 15.49 22.09 18.31
C LEU A 84 15.48 21.68 19.80
N ARG A 85 14.35 21.17 20.33
CA ARG A 85 14.17 20.84 21.75
C ARG A 85 15.20 19.86 22.34
N ASP A 86 16.01 19.21 21.51
CA ASP A 86 17.06 18.27 21.92
C ASP A 86 18.49 18.85 21.75
N GLY A 87 18.67 20.18 21.71
CA GLY A 87 20.00 20.81 21.58
C GLY A 87 20.68 20.62 20.21
N LYS A 88 19.95 20.09 19.21
CA LYS A 88 20.47 19.87 17.86
C LYS A 88 20.49 21.17 17.07
N SER A 89 21.56 21.40 16.31
CA SER A 89 21.60 22.54 15.36
C SER A 89 20.59 22.37 14.21
N VAL A 90 20.16 23.49 13.63
CA VAL A 90 19.30 23.52 12.43
C VAL A 90 19.88 22.66 11.30
N THR A 91 21.21 22.68 11.15
CA THR A 91 21.96 21.88 10.16
C THR A 91 21.84 20.38 10.44
N ALA A 92 21.96 19.96 11.69
CA ALA A 92 21.79 18.55 12.08
C ALA A 92 20.37 18.07 11.78
N VAL A 93 19.35 18.85 12.15
CA VAL A 93 17.94 18.54 11.84
C VAL A 93 17.71 18.43 10.32
N ARG A 94 18.29 19.34 9.53
CA ARG A 94 18.19 19.30 8.07
C ARG A 94 18.79 18.02 7.48
N LYS A 95 19.94 17.56 8.00
CA LYS A 95 20.56 16.30 7.55
C LYS A 95 19.65 15.10 7.84
N ILE A 96 19.04 15.05 9.03
CA ILE A 96 18.08 14.00 9.41
C ILE A 96 16.90 13.96 8.44
N ILE A 97 16.28 15.12 8.15
CA ILE A 97 15.13 15.21 7.23
C ILE A 97 15.53 14.79 5.81
N LYS A 98 16.67 15.27 5.30
CA LYS A 98 17.18 14.86 3.98
C LYS A 98 17.37 13.35 3.88
N TYR A 99 17.91 12.72 4.92
CA TYR A 99 18.12 11.27 4.92
C TYR A 99 16.79 10.50 5.01
N ALA A 100 15.80 11.02 5.75
CA ALA A 100 14.44 10.50 5.76
C ALA A 100 13.79 10.54 4.37
N ILE A 101 13.97 11.64 3.61
CA ILE A 101 13.52 11.78 2.22
C ILE A 101 14.23 10.77 1.31
N LYS A 102 15.57 10.64 1.45
CA LYS A 102 16.34 9.64 0.69
C LYS A 102 15.80 8.23 0.92
N GLY A 103 15.52 7.87 2.16
CA GLY A 103 14.94 6.58 2.52
C GLY A 103 13.58 6.34 1.86
N ARG A 104 12.66 7.30 1.96
CA ARG A 104 11.35 7.22 1.30
C ARG A 104 11.52 7.03 -0.21
N ASN A 105 12.33 7.85 -0.86
CA ASN A 105 12.50 7.80 -2.31
C ASN A 105 13.12 6.47 -2.74
N SER A 106 14.10 5.97 -1.99
CA SER A 106 14.71 4.67 -2.28
C SER A 106 13.67 3.55 -2.26
N ILE A 107 12.77 3.54 -1.28
CA ILE A 107 11.70 2.55 -1.13
C ILE A 107 10.63 2.69 -2.20
N CYS A 108 10.10 3.90 -2.39
CA CYS A 108 9.02 4.16 -3.34
C CYS A 108 9.45 3.97 -4.80
N HIS A 109 10.74 4.16 -5.12
CA HIS A 109 11.30 4.01 -6.45
C HIS A 109 12.13 2.72 -6.62
N SER A 110 12.02 1.78 -5.67
CA SER A 110 12.67 0.46 -5.76
C SER A 110 14.19 0.51 -6.00
N ASN A 111 14.91 1.44 -5.36
CA ASN A 111 16.36 1.50 -5.39
C ASN A 111 16.96 0.40 -4.50
N LEU A 112 16.99 -0.83 -5.02
CA LEU A 112 17.34 -2.03 -4.26
C LEU A 112 18.76 -2.01 -3.68
N PRO A 113 19.82 -1.56 -4.39
CA PRO A 113 21.16 -1.47 -3.82
C PRO A 113 21.19 -0.58 -2.58
N GLU A 114 20.59 0.60 -2.69
CA GLU A 114 20.51 1.60 -1.63
C GLU A 114 19.67 1.08 -0.45
N ILE A 115 18.56 0.38 -0.69
CA ILE A 115 17.76 -0.27 0.37
C ILE A 115 18.57 -1.36 1.06
N LYS A 116 19.29 -2.20 0.30
CA LYS A 116 20.09 -3.29 0.85
C LYS A 116 21.12 -2.75 1.85
N ALA A 117 21.82 -1.69 1.45
CA ALA A 117 22.86 -1.03 2.24
C ALA A 117 22.28 -0.23 3.43
N ASN A 118 21.28 0.61 3.20
CA ASN A 118 20.92 1.70 4.12
C ASN A 118 19.57 1.53 4.85
N SER A 119 18.88 0.39 4.68
CA SER A 119 17.58 0.12 5.33
C SER A 119 17.50 0.46 6.84
N LYS A 120 18.53 0.12 7.63
CA LYS A 120 18.58 0.45 9.08
C LYS A 120 18.75 1.94 9.34
N LEU A 121 19.52 2.62 8.50
CA LEU A 121 19.75 4.06 8.59
C LEU A 121 18.48 4.84 8.22
N PHE A 122 17.70 4.36 7.24
CA PHE A 122 16.40 4.94 6.91
C PHE A 122 15.42 4.92 8.08
N LEU A 123 15.27 3.77 8.76
CA LEU A 123 14.45 3.70 9.98
C LEU A 123 14.99 4.61 11.08
N THR A 124 16.31 4.70 11.22
CA THR A 124 16.93 5.57 12.22
C THR A 124 16.61 7.04 11.96
N ALA A 125 16.69 7.49 10.70
CA ALA A 125 16.28 8.85 10.33
C ALA A 125 14.79 9.09 10.60
N TRP A 126 13.90 8.14 10.29
CA TRP A 126 12.47 8.30 10.59
C TRP A 126 12.17 8.29 12.10
N ILE A 127 12.90 7.49 12.90
CA ILE A 127 12.81 7.52 14.36
C ILE A 127 13.22 8.88 14.89
N GLN A 128 14.31 9.45 14.37
CA GLN A 128 14.79 10.77 14.75
C GLN A 128 13.78 11.86 14.36
N VAL A 129 13.24 11.83 13.13
CA VAL A 129 12.17 12.76 12.73
C VAL A 129 10.94 12.63 13.63
N ALA A 130 10.51 11.40 13.94
CA ALA A 130 9.40 11.17 14.85
C ALA A 130 9.67 11.74 16.27
N GLY A 131 10.91 11.67 16.74
CA GLY A 131 11.36 12.33 17.97
C GLY A 131 11.26 13.85 17.88
N LEU A 132 11.80 14.44 16.82
CA LEU A 132 11.81 15.90 16.58
C LEU A 132 10.39 16.49 16.55
N ILE A 133 9.42 15.79 15.98
CA ILE A 133 8.01 16.24 15.94
C ILE A 133 7.21 15.85 17.21
N GLY A 134 7.85 15.31 18.24
CA GLY A 134 7.21 14.89 19.49
C GLY A 134 6.36 13.62 19.40
N ALA A 135 6.42 12.86 18.30
CA ALA A 135 5.65 11.64 18.08
C ALA A 135 6.29 10.40 18.76
N LYS A 136 6.43 10.44 20.10
CA LYS A 136 7.11 9.41 20.92
C LYS A 136 6.60 7.98 20.65
N LYS A 137 5.27 7.79 20.59
CA LYS A 137 4.65 6.48 20.30
C LYS A 137 5.02 5.95 18.90
N THR A 138 5.07 6.81 17.89
CA THR A 138 5.50 6.47 16.53
C THR A 138 6.97 6.09 16.51
N ALA A 139 7.84 6.88 17.17
CA ALA A 139 9.26 6.59 17.29
C ALA A 139 9.51 5.21 17.95
N GLN A 140 8.77 4.87 19.02
CA GLN A 140 8.87 3.57 19.68
C GLN A 140 8.47 2.41 18.75
N LYS A 141 7.37 2.55 18.01
CA LYS A 141 6.95 1.53 17.02
C LYS A 141 7.98 1.35 15.90
N LEU A 142 8.55 2.46 15.39
CA LEU A 142 9.62 2.41 14.40
C LEU A 142 10.90 1.74 14.94
N LYS A 143 11.25 1.97 16.22
CA LYS A 143 12.34 1.25 16.89
C LYS A 143 12.11 -0.27 16.91
N ARG A 144 10.87 -0.72 17.18
CA ARG A 144 10.50 -2.14 17.11
C ARG A 144 10.66 -2.70 15.70
N THR A 145 10.22 -1.98 14.67
CA THR A 145 10.45 -2.39 13.27
C THR A 145 11.94 -2.45 12.92
N ARG A 146 12.76 -1.53 13.42
CA ARG A 146 14.21 -1.56 13.25
C ARG A 146 14.84 -2.77 13.93
N LYS A 147 14.39 -3.13 15.14
CA LYS A 147 14.84 -4.35 15.83
C LYS A 147 14.45 -5.57 14.99
N PHE A 148 13.21 -5.68 14.53
CA PHE A 148 12.76 -6.78 13.67
C PHE A 148 13.62 -6.92 12.40
N LEU A 149 13.90 -5.80 11.71
CA LEU A 149 14.73 -5.77 10.50
C LEU A 149 16.16 -6.30 10.75
N SER A 150 16.70 -6.15 11.96
CA SER A 150 18.03 -6.68 12.29
C SER A 150 18.07 -8.20 12.47
N HIS A 151 16.96 -8.83 12.83
CA HIS A 151 16.92 -10.26 13.21
C HIS A 151 16.23 -11.14 12.16
N ASN A 152 15.30 -10.60 11.35
CA ASN A 152 14.37 -11.40 10.55
C ASN A 152 14.41 -11.11 9.04
N THR A 153 15.60 -11.03 8.43
CA THR A 153 15.71 -10.84 6.97
C THR A 153 15.63 -12.15 6.16
N LYS A 154 15.87 -13.30 6.80
CA LYS A 154 15.89 -14.62 6.14
C LYS A 154 14.48 -15.14 5.82
N GLU A 155 13.52 -14.89 6.69
CA GLU A 155 12.12 -15.28 6.52
C GLU A 155 11.22 -14.07 6.75
N PHE A 156 10.94 -13.32 5.69
CA PHE A 156 9.76 -12.45 5.72
C PHE A 156 8.59 -13.29 5.23
N PRO A 157 7.70 -13.77 6.11
CA PRO A 157 6.59 -14.58 5.67
C PRO A 157 5.74 -13.74 4.71
N ARG A 158 5.51 -14.26 3.51
CA ARG A 158 4.39 -13.78 2.70
C ARG A 158 3.17 -13.95 3.58
N THR A 159 2.45 -12.86 3.87
CA THR A 159 1.19 -12.95 4.62
C THR A 159 0.34 -14.02 3.94
N ASN A 160 -0.01 -15.07 4.70
CA ASN A 160 -0.82 -16.17 4.18
C ASN A 160 -2.06 -15.55 3.51
N PRO A 161 -2.41 -15.93 2.26
CA PRO A 161 -3.62 -15.45 1.59
C PRO A 161 -4.89 -15.52 2.45
N GLU A 162 -5.02 -16.53 3.32
CA GLU A 162 -6.15 -16.70 4.24
C GLU A 162 -6.11 -15.69 5.39
N GLU A 163 -4.94 -15.47 5.99
CA GLU A 163 -4.75 -14.45 7.01
C GLU A 163 -5.05 -13.06 6.43
N ARG A 164 -4.53 -12.77 5.24
CA ARG A 164 -4.84 -11.54 4.51
C ARG A 164 -6.35 -11.41 4.25
N GLN A 165 -7.01 -12.48 3.80
CA GLN A 165 -8.45 -12.47 3.59
C GLN A 165 -9.21 -12.16 4.88
N ARG A 166 -8.87 -12.80 6.00
CA ARG A 166 -9.50 -12.56 7.32
C ARG A 166 -9.34 -11.11 7.76
N VAL A 167 -8.12 -10.57 7.70
CA VAL A 167 -7.83 -9.17 8.06
C VAL A 167 -8.61 -8.22 7.14
N MET A 168 -8.59 -8.47 5.83
CA MET A 168 -9.27 -7.64 4.85
C MET A 168 -10.79 -7.70 4.96
N ALA A 169 -11.37 -8.84 5.38
CA ALA A 169 -12.81 -8.94 5.59
C ALA A 169 -13.27 -8.00 6.72
N SER A 170 -12.50 -7.92 7.81
CA SER A 170 -12.75 -6.96 8.90
C SER A 170 -12.61 -5.51 8.44
N VAL A 171 -11.57 -5.21 7.64
CA VAL A 171 -11.34 -3.87 7.06
C VAL A 171 -12.50 -3.47 6.15
N PHE A 172 -12.90 -4.32 5.20
CA PHE A 172 -14.00 -4.05 4.28
C PHE A 172 -15.34 -3.95 5.00
N ARG A 173 -15.57 -4.75 6.06
CA ARG A 173 -16.79 -4.63 6.86
C ARG A 173 -16.92 -3.25 7.48
N LYS A 174 -15.83 -2.74 8.09
CA LYS A 174 -15.82 -1.39 8.64
C LYS A 174 -16.03 -0.34 7.55
N LEU A 175 -15.41 -0.52 6.39
CA LEU A 175 -15.56 0.38 5.25
C LEU A 175 -17.01 0.44 4.73
N GLU A 176 -17.68 -0.70 4.59
CA GLU A 176 -19.05 -0.76 4.06
C GLU A 176 -20.10 -0.30 5.10
N LEU A 177 -19.73 -0.25 6.38
CA LEU A 177 -20.55 0.36 7.45
C LEU A 177 -20.30 1.87 7.60
N ASP A 178 -19.22 2.40 7.02
CA ASP A 178 -18.89 3.82 7.10
C ASP A 178 -19.79 4.64 6.17
N LYS A 179 -20.83 5.24 6.76
CA LYS A 179 -21.78 6.12 6.04
C LYS A 179 -21.24 7.54 5.81
N ASN A 180 -20.04 7.85 6.27
CA ASN A 180 -19.49 9.19 6.10
C ASN A 180 -19.13 9.44 4.63
N ASN A 181 -19.70 10.49 4.02
CA ASN A 181 -19.34 10.89 2.66
C ASN A 181 -17.93 11.50 2.59
N ASN A 182 -17.46 12.12 3.67
CA ASN A 182 -16.12 12.69 3.77
C ASN A 182 -15.03 11.61 3.93
N TRP A 183 -13.78 12.02 3.79
CA TRP A 183 -12.63 11.15 3.99
C TRP A 183 -12.46 10.80 5.48
N SER A 184 -12.67 9.53 5.84
CA SER A 184 -12.61 9.03 7.21
C SER A 184 -11.32 8.24 7.48
N GLN A 185 -11.00 8.02 8.76
CA GLN A 185 -9.91 7.13 9.15
C GLN A 185 -10.17 5.67 8.73
N ILE A 186 -11.43 5.27 8.56
CA ILE A 186 -11.81 3.93 8.11
C ILE A 186 -11.45 3.77 6.63
N LYS A 187 -11.80 4.75 5.80
CA LYS A 187 -11.39 4.83 4.38
C LYS A 187 -9.87 4.81 4.26
N GLU A 188 -9.17 5.62 5.04
CA GLU A 188 -7.70 5.64 5.05
C GLU A 188 -7.09 4.28 5.43
N ARG A 189 -7.61 3.59 6.44
CA ARG A 189 -7.13 2.25 6.81
C ARG A 189 -7.37 1.23 5.71
N ALA A 190 -8.52 1.29 5.04
CA ALA A 190 -8.84 0.41 3.93
C ALA A 190 -7.93 0.69 2.71
N ALA A 191 -7.69 1.96 2.39
CA ALA A 191 -6.78 2.37 1.33
C ALA A 191 -5.38 1.83 1.59
N ASN A 192 -4.81 2.10 2.77
CA ASN A 192 -3.48 1.61 3.16
C ASN A 192 -3.35 0.08 3.07
N ALA A 193 -4.40 -0.67 3.44
CA ALA A 193 -4.37 -2.13 3.37
C ALA A 193 -4.35 -2.64 1.92
N ILE A 194 -5.01 -1.94 1.01
CA ILE A 194 -4.99 -2.23 -0.43
C ILE A 194 -3.68 -1.78 -1.06
N GLU A 195 -3.15 -0.62 -0.68
CA GLU A 195 -1.85 -0.11 -1.13
C GLU A 195 -0.71 -1.04 -0.73
N ASP A 196 -0.74 -1.59 0.49
CA ASP A 196 0.18 -2.65 0.92
C ASP A 196 0.10 -3.87 0.00
N ALA A 197 -1.11 -4.29 -0.39
CA ALA A 197 -1.29 -5.43 -1.27
C ALA A 197 -0.78 -5.16 -2.68
N LEU A 198 -1.07 -3.98 -3.23
CA LEU A 198 -0.55 -3.52 -4.52
C LEU A 198 0.98 -3.43 -4.49
N PHE A 199 1.54 -2.81 -3.45
CA PHE A 199 2.98 -2.66 -3.31
C PHE A 199 3.69 -4.01 -3.23
N ASP A 200 3.15 -4.95 -2.44
CA ASP A 200 3.68 -6.31 -2.32
C ASP A 200 3.74 -7.00 -3.70
N VAL A 201 2.63 -7.02 -4.44
CA VAL A 201 2.58 -7.74 -5.73
C VAL A 201 3.39 -7.04 -6.82
N ILE A 202 3.40 -5.70 -6.84
CA ILE A 202 4.20 -4.93 -7.81
C ILE A 202 5.68 -5.18 -7.57
N ALA A 203 6.13 -5.10 -6.32
CA ALA A 203 7.53 -5.26 -5.96
C ALA A 203 8.03 -6.69 -6.16
N GLU A 204 7.23 -7.70 -5.80
CA GLU A 204 7.69 -9.08 -5.70
C GLU A 204 7.34 -9.93 -6.91
N ASP A 205 6.13 -9.79 -7.44
CA ASP A 205 5.61 -10.67 -8.48
C ASP A 205 5.67 -10.01 -9.87
N PHE A 206 5.57 -8.67 -9.98
CA PHE A 206 5.54 -7.97 -11.28
C PHE A 206 6.90 -7.42 -11.74
N ALA A 207 7.65 -6.74 -10.86
CA ALA A 207 8.81 -5.95 -11.27
C ALA A 207 9.99 -6.79 -11.79
N ILE A 208 10.18 -8.02 -11.30
CA ILE A 208 11.22 -8.92 -11.81
C ILE A 208 10.86 -9.42 -13.21
N PRO A 209 9.68 -10.03 -13.47
CA PRO A 209 9.31 -10.42 -14.82
C PRO A 209 9.29 -9.26 -15.82
N MET A 210 8.85 -8.07 -15.40
CA MET A 210 8.88 -6.89 -16.24
C MET A 210 10.31 -6.56 -16.67
N ARG A 211 11.28 -6.61 -15.75
CA ARG A 211 12.69 -6.42 -16.11
C ARG A 211 13.20 -7.49 -17.08
N ASP A 212 12.84 -8.75 -16.86
CA ASP A 212 13.27 -9.86 -17.72
C ASP A 212 12.71 -9.68 -19.14
N PHE A 213 11.45 -9.24 -19.26
CA PHE A 213 10.84 -8.82 -20.52
C PHE A 213 11.63 -7.69 -21.19
N MET A 214 11.93 -6.62 -20.45
CA MET A 214 12.70 -5.48 -20.99
C MET A 214 14.08 -5.91 -21.51
N LYS A 215 14.73 -6.87 -20.84
CA LYS A 215 16.02 -7.45 -21.26
C LYS A 215 15.87 -8.28 -22.52
N LYS A 216 14.87 -9.17 -22.58
CA LYS A 216 14.59 -10.01 -23.76
C LYS A 216 14.41 -9.17 -25.03
N HIS A 217 13.70 -8.04 -24.92
CA HIS A 217 13.44 -7.14 -26.04
C HIS A 217 14.50 -6.04 -26.23
N LYS A 218 15.66 -6.13 -25.55
CA LYS A 218 16.76 -5.16 -25.64
C LYS A 218 16.31 -3.70 -25.49
N LEU A 219 15.32 -3.45 -24.62
CA LEU A 219 14.72 -2.13 -24.45
C LEU A 219 15.58 -1.18 -23.60
N PHE A 220 16.62 -1.72 -22.95
CA PHE A 220 17.65 -0.97 -22.25
C PHE A 220 18.93 -0.89 -23.09
N ALA A 221 19.59 0.28 -23.07
CA ALA A 221 20.97 0.37 -23.51
C ALA A 221 21.86 -0.44 -22.55
N TYR A 222 22.71 -1.32 -23.09
CA TYR A 222 23.77 -2.00 -22.35
C TYR A 222 24.57 -0.94 -21.55
N ASN A 223 24.87 -1.22 -20.28
CA ASN A 223 25.64 -0.37 -19.34
C ASN A 223 24.89 0.75 -18.58
N THR A 224 23.56 0.82 -18.64
CA THR A 224 22.86 1.80 -17.80
C THR A 224 22.73 1.32 -16.35
N ILE A 225 23.01 2.21 -15.39
CA ILE A 225 22.80 2.06 -13.92
C ILE A 225 21.43 1.43 -13.57
N LEU A 226 20.46 1.57 -14.48
CA LEU A 226 19.17 0.88 -14.56
C LEU A 226 19.21 -0.63 -14.30
N ASP A 227 20.30 -1.33 -14.59
CA ASP A 227 20.40 -2.77 -14.35
C ASP A 227 20.28 -3.12 -12.85
N SER A 228 20.55 -2.14 -11.98
CA SER A 228 20.40 -2.23 -10.51
C SER A 228 19.09 -1.64 -9.98
N TYR A 229 18.35 -0.87 -10.78
CA TYR A 229 17.09 -0.23 -10.38
C TYR A 229 15.91 -1.06 -10.84
N LEU A 230 15.22 -1.69 -9.88
CA LEU A 230 13.96 -2.39 -10.13
C LEU A 230 12.77 -1.41 -10.16
N ASP A 231 12.97 -0.19 -10.71
CA ASP A 231 11.92 0.81 -10.77
C ASP A 231 10.94 0.45 -11.88
N SER A 232 9.94 -0.37 -11.54
CA SER A 232 8.88 -0.78 -12.46
C SER A 232 8.15 0.40 -13.08
N TYR A 233 8.16 1.60 -12.49
CA TYR A 233 7.62 2.79 -13.14
C TYR A 233 8.42 3.19 -14.37
N LEU A 234 9.75 3.23 -14.25
CA LEU A 234 10.63 3.56 -15.37
C LEU A 234 10.59 2.48 -16.45
N GLN A 235 10.52 1.21 -16.06
CA GLN A 235 10.33 0.08 -16.98
C GLN A 235 9.03 0.23 -17.78
N LEU A 236 7.92 0.53 -17.10
CA LEU A 236 6.63 0.77 -17.75
C LEU A 236 6.68 1.99 -18.67
N LYS A 237 7.33 3.09 -18.27
CA LYS A 237 7.47 4.29 -19.10
C LYS A 237 8.22 3.98 -20.40
N ILE A 238 9.30 3.20 -20.33
CA ILE A 238 10.06 2.79 -21.52
C ILE A 238 9.23 1.85 -22.38
N ALA A 239 8.55 0.86 -21.79
CA ALA A 239 7.69 -0.06 -22.54
C ALA A 239 6.56 0.67 -23.27
N ILE A 240 5.90 1.64 -22.62
CA ILE A 240 4.87 2.48 -23.23
C ILE A 240 5.43 3.28 -24.42
N ALA A 241 6.67 3.76 -24.32
CA ALA A 241 7.29 4.59 -25.35
C ALA A 241 7.85 3.78 -26.54
N LYS A 242 8.30 2.54 -26.30
CA LYS A 242 9.09 1.76 -27.27
C LYS A 242 8.42 0.50 -27.77
N CYS A 243 7.43 -0.05 -27.08
CA CYS A 243 6.78 -1.29 -27.49
C CYS A 243 5.51 -1.02 -28.30
N SER A 244 5.29 -1.84 -29.31
CA SER A 244 4.01 -2.05 -29.97
C SER A 244 3.32 -3.31 -29.42
N PRO A 245 2.03 -3.55 -29.70
CA PRO A 245 1.33 -4.77 -29.28
C PRO A 245 2.03 -6.07 -29.69
N ALA A 246 2.74 -6.08 -30.83
CA ALA A 246 3.48 -7.25 -31.32
C ALA A 246 4.64 -7.69 -30.41
N HIS A 247 5.07 -6.85 -29.47
CA HIS A 247 6.08 -7.23 -28.48
C HIS A 247 5.53 -8.13 -27.38
N PHE A 248 4.20 -8.22 -27.25
CA PHE A 248 3.52 -8.94 -26.17
C PHE A 248 2.86 -10.21 -26.70
N ILE A 249 2.66 -11.17 -25.80
CA ILE A 249 1.85 -12.35 -26.07
C ILE A 249 0.40 -11.92 -26.25
N ALA A 250 -0.20 -12.34 -27.36
CA ALA A 250 -1.61 -12.08 -27.65
C ALA A 250 -2.52 -12.72 -26.58
N PRO A 251 -3.57 -12.01 -26.13
CA PRO A 251 -4.65 -12.59 -25.35
C PRO A 251 -5.25 -13.87 -25.96
N ALA A 252 -5.79 -14.73 -25.09
CA ALA A 252 -6.36 -16.03 -25.50
C ALA A 252 -7.65 -15.90 -26.33
N ASP A 253 -8.29 -14.74 -26.33
CA ASP A 253 -9.49 -14.45 -27.12
C ASP A 253 -9.15 -14.01 -28.57
N GLY A 254 -7.87 -14.03 -28.95
CA GLY A 254 -7.40 -13.62 -30.27
C GLY A 254 -7.31 -12.11 -30.48
N SER A 255 -7.65 -11.30 -29.47
CA SER A 255 -7.50 -9.84 -29.55
C SER A 255 -6.03 -9.41 -29.56
N VAL A 256 -5.78 -8.16 -29.96
CA VAL A 256 -4.45 -7.55 -29.91
C VAL A 256 -4.16 -7.05 -28.49
N PHE A 257 -2.89 -7.13 -28.07
CA PHE A 257 -2.50 -6.64 -26.74
C PHE A 257 -2.77 -5.13 -26.57
N ASP A 258 -3.73 -4.78 -25.72
CA ASP A 258 -4.00 -3.38 -25.35
C ASP A 258 -2.91 -2.76 -24.45
N LEU A 259 -2.13 -1.84 -25.03
CA LEU A 259 -1.11 -1.04 -24.36
C LEU A 259 -1.68 -0.11 -23.27
N GLY A 260 -2.97 0.20 -23.30
CA GLY A 260 -3.67 0.98 -22.28
C GLY A 260 -3.52 0.39 -20.88
N HIS A 261 -3.42 -0.94 -20.77
CA HIS A 261 -3.18 -1.61 -19.49
C HIS A 261 -1.83 -1.24 -18.86
N LEU A 262 -0.79 -0.92 -19.63
CA LEU A 262 0.51 -0.47 -19.09
C LEU A 262 0.37 0.86 -18.33
N LYS A 263 -0.40 1.81 -18.87
CA LYS A 263 -0.68 3.10 -18.22
C LYS A 263 -1.45 2.91 -16.91
N VAL A 264 -2.39 1.94 -16.89
CA VAL A 264 -3.13 1.59 -15.67
C VAL A 264 -2.21 0.97 -14.61
N VAL A 265 -1.30 0.07 -15.00
CA VAL A 265 -0.32 -0.48 -14.07
C VAL A 265 0.59 0.61 -13.51
N MET A 266 1.06 1.52 -14.35
CA MET A 266 1.87 2.67 -13.93
C MET A 266 1.11 3.55 -12.92
N SER A 267 -0.17 3.82 -13.18
CA SER A 267 -1.05 4.58 -12.29
C SER A 267 -1.30 3.85 -10.96
N SER A 268 -1.40 2.53 -10.97
CA SER A 268 -1.57 1.72 -9.76
C SER A 268 -0.38 1.84 -8.82
N ARG A 269 0.84 1.77 -9.38
CA ARG A 269 2.07 1.94 -8.63
C ARG A 269 2.17 3.35 -8.06
N HIS A 270 1.93 4.35 -8.91
CA HIS A 270 1.95 5.76 -8.50
C HIS A 270 0.97 6.01 -7.35
N SER A 271 -0.26 5.48 -7.46
CA SER A 271 -1.28 5.62 -6.42
C SER A 271 -0.82 5.01 -5.09
N ALA A 272 -0.23 3.80 -5.12
CA ALA A 272 0.22 3.12 -3.92
C ALA A 272 1.40 3.82 -3.23
N ILE A 273 2.43 4.24 -3.98
CA ILE A 273 3.67 4.80 -3.37
C ILE A 273 3.55 6.29 -2.99
N HIS A 274 2.58 7.00 -3.57
CA HIS A 274 2.27 8.40 -3.26
C HIS A 274 0.97 8.54 -2.46
N GLU A 275 0.51 7.45 -1.83
CA GLU A 275 -0.61 7.48 -0.88
C GLU A 275 -1.86 8.19 -1.45
N GLN A 276 -2.15 7.95 -2.74
CA GLN A 276 -3.34 8.49 -3.41
C GLN A 276 -4.57 7.67 -3.01
N HIS A 277 -4.87 7.68 -1.72
CA HIS A 277 -5.80 6.76 -1.09
C HIS A 277 -7.20 6.72 -1.74
N VAL A 278 -7.69 7.88 -2.22
CA VAL A 278 -8.96 7.98 -2.94
C VAL A 278 -8.92 7.16 -4.23
N ASN A 279 -7.87 7.34 -5.04
CA ASN A 279 -7.67 6.60 -6.28
C ASN A 279 -7.51 5.11 -5.99
N THR A 280 -6.72 4.75 -4.97
CA THR A 280 -6.53 3.35 -4.59
C THR A 280 -7.84 2.67 -4.19
N LEU A 281 -8.64 3.28 -3.31
CA LEU A 281 -9.92 2.70 -2.88
C LEU A 281 -10.90 2.49 -4.05
N ARG A 282 -10.92 3.42 -5.00
CA ARG A 282 -11.84 3.38 -6.14
C ARG A 282 -11.39 2.39 -7.21
N GLU A 283 -10.12 2.44 -7.59
CA GLU A 283 -9.60 1.81 -8.80
C GLU A 283 -8.88 0.48 -8.57
N TRP A 284 -8.70 0.02 -7.33
CA TRP A 284 -7.91 -1.19 -7.08
C TRP A 284 -8.34 -2.43 -7.88
N PRO A 285 -9.64 -2.70 -8.17
CA PRO A 285 -9.98 -3.86 -8.99
C PRO A 285 -9.43 -3.73 -10.40
N LYS A 286 -9.47 -2.52 -10.98
CA LYS A 286 -8.91 -2.20 -12.29
C LYS A 286 -7.39 -2.37 -12.28
N PHE A 287 -6.73 -1.89 -11.22
CA PHE A 287 -5.28 -2.03 -11.04
C PHE A 287 -4.82 -3.49 -11.04
N PHE A 288 -5.45 -4.34 -10.23
CA PHE A 288 -5.10 -5.77 -10.18
C PHE A 288 -5.37 -6.49 -11.50
N LYS A 289 -6.50 -6.21 -12.17
CA LYS A 289 -6.82 -6.78 -13.48
C LYS A 289 -5.76 -6.41 -14.51
N SER A 290 -5.35 -5.15 -14.59
CA SER A 290 -4.29 -4.71 -15.51
C SER A 290 -2.93 -5.33 -15.16
N LEU A 291 -2.59 -5.48 -13.89
CA LEU A 291 -1.36 -6.18 -13.47
C LEU A 291 -1.35 -7.64 -13.95
N ILE A 292 -2.48 -8.34 -13.83
CA ILE A 292 -2.62 -9.73 -14.32
C ILE A 292 -2.49 -9.76 -15.84
N TYR A 293 -3.21 -8.89 -16.54
CA TYR A 293 -3.22 -8.80 -18.00
C TYR A 293 -1.81 -8.53 -18.55
N VAL A 294 -1.12 -7.50 -18.05
CA VAL A 294 0.25 -7.18 -18.48
C VAL A 294 1.20 -8.33 -18.14
N SER A 295 1.04 -8.97 -16.97
CA SER A 295 1.87 -10.12 -16.58
C SER A 295 1.72 -11.29 -17.57
N LEU A 296 0.52 -11.52 -18.10
CA LEU A 296 0.30 -12.52 -19.15
C LEU A 296 0.95 -12.09 -20.47
N GLY A 297 0.75 -10.83 -20.87
CA GLY A 297 1.33 -10.28 -22.10
C GLY A 297 2.85 -10.29 -22.14
N ILE A 298 3.53 -10.14 -21.01
CA ILE A 298 5.00 -10.25 -20.94
C ILE A 298 5.50 -11.70 -20.79
N GLY A 299 4.61 -12.71 -20.88
CA GLY A 299 4.98 -14.12 -20.75
C GLY A 299 5.29 -14.57 -19.32
N ALA A 300 4.65 -13.96 -18.31
CA ALA A 300 4.86 -14.27 -16.90
C ALA A 300 3.62 -14.90 -16.23
N PRO A 301 3.16 -16.10 -16.66
CA PRO A 301 1.93 -16.72 -16.14
C PRO A 301 2.01 -17.06 -14.65
N LYS A 302 3.21 -17.34 -14.11
CA LYS A 302 3.41 -17.55 -12.68
C LYS A 302 3.12 -16.28 -11.88
N ALA A 303 3.62 -15.12 -12.33
CA ALA A 303 3.33 -13.84 -11.72
C ALA A 303 1.84 -13.49 -11.80
N ALA A 304 1.24 -13.63 -13.00
CA ALA A 304 -0.19 -13.44 -13.20
C ALA A 304 -1.05 -14.28 -12.24
N ARG A 305 -0.71 -15.56 -12.05
CA ARG A 305 -1.40 -16.45 -11.08
C ARG A 305 -1.26 -15.96 -9.64
N MET A 306 -0.07 -15.53 -9.22
CA MET A 306 0.15 -15.01 -7.87
C MET A 306 -0.64 -13.72 -7.61
N ILE A 307 -0.60 -12.77 -8.55
CA ILE A 307 -1.36 -11.52 -8.49
C ILE A 307 -2.87 -11.81 -8.46
N SER A 308 -3.34 -12.74 -9.31
CA SER A 308 -4.74 -13.19 -9.37
C SER A 308 -5.21 -13.80 -8.05
N ARG A 309 -4.37 -14.58 -7.37
CA ARG A 309 -4.70 -15.14 -6.04
C ARG A 309 -4.94 -14.04 -5.01
N ILE A 310 -4.08 -13.02 -4.96
CA ILE A 310 -4.26 -11.87 -4.06
C ILE A 310 -5.52 -11.09 -4.42
N TYR A 311 -5.74 -10.82 -5.72
CA TYR A 311 -6.94 -10.14 -6.19
C TYR A 311 -8.23 -10.89 -5.79
N LYS A 312 -8.29 -12.20 -6.03
CA LYS A 312 -9.43 -13.05 -5.66
C LYS A 312 -9.66 -13.07 -4.15
N SER A 313 -8.60 -13.13 -3.35
CA SER A 313 -8.67 -13.04 -1.88
C SER A 313 -9.29 -11.70 -1.43
N LEU A 314 -8.89 -10.57 -2.01
CA LEU A 314 -9.47 -9.26 -1.72
C LEU A 314 -10.96 -9.17 -2.11
N VAL A 315 -11.33 -9.69 -3.28
CA VAL A 315 -12.73 -9.75 -3.73
C VAL A 315 -13.56 -10.64 -2.80
N ALA A 316 -13.05 -11.81 -2.41
CA ALA A 316 -13.71 -12.71 -1.48
C ALA A 316 -13.91 -12.07 -0.10
N ALA A 317 -12.88 -11.37 0.42
CA ALA A 317 -12.98 -10.61 1.67
C ALA A 317 -14.07 -9.54 1.62
N ARG A 318 -14.19 -8.79 0.50
CA ARG A 318 -15.25 -7.79 0.32
C ARG A 318 -16.64 -8.42 0.24
N LYS A 319 -16.79 -9.54 -0.47
CA LYS A 319 -18.05 -10.31 -0.52
C LYS A 319 -18.44 -10.83 0.86
N GLN A 320 -17.48 -11.36 1.62
CA GLN A 320 -17.69 -11.84 3.00
C GLN A 320 -18.15 -10.71 3.92
N ALA A 321 -17.52 -9.54 3.85
CA ALA A 321 -17.92 -8.36 4.61
C ALA A 321 -19.39 -7.97 4.36
N ARG A 322 -19.81 -7.90 3.09
CA ARG A 322 -21.20 -7.61 2.70
C ARG A 322 -22.19 -8.66 3.21
N ARG A 323 -21.83 -9.95 3.14
CA ARG A 323 -22.65 -11.04 3.69
C ARG A 323 -22.83 -10.91 5.19
N GLN A 324 -21.77 -10.57 5.93
CA GLN A 324 -21.84 -10.35 7.38
C GLN A 324 -22.75 -9.17 7.74
N ILE A 325 -22.66 -8.06 7.02
CA ILE A 325 -23.55 -6.90 7.21
C ILE A 325 -25.00 -7.28 6.92
N LYS A 326 -25.26 -7.98 5.80
CA LYS A 326 -26.61 -8.46 5.47
C LYS A 326 -27.17 -9.34 6.59
N ARG A 327 -26.40 -10.30 7.10
CA ARG A 327 -26.81 -11.19 8.19
C ARG A 327 -27.08 -10.43 9.50
N ALA A 328 -26.27 -9.43 9.83
CA ALA A 328 -26.45 -8.63 11.05
C ALA A 328 -27.69 -7.72 11.01
N ARG A 329 -28.25 -7.44 9.83
CA ARG A 329 -29.51 -6.70 9.68
C ARG A 329 -30.75 -7.59 9.74
N LEU A 330 -30.58 -8.91 9.66
CA LEU A 330 -31.69 -9.84 9.78
C LEU A 330 -32.05 -9.99 11.27
N PRO A 331 -33.35 -10.04 11.63
CA PRO A 331 -33.74 -10.31 12.99
C PRO A 331 -33.18 -11.67 13.46
N PRO A 332 -32.82 -11.80 14.76
CA PRO A 332 -32.39 -13.06 15.35
C PRO A 332 -33.30 -14.22 14.93
N PRO A 333 -32.77 -15.42 14.68
CA PRO A 333 -33.58 -16.59 14.32
C PRO A 333 -34.75 -16.86 15.28
N ILE A 334 -34.58 -16.52 16.56
CA ILE A 334 -35.61 -16.68 17.60
C ILE A 334 -36.85 -15.80 17.32
N LEU A 335 -36.67 -14.58 16.78
CA LEU A 335 -37.79 -13.71 16.41
C LEU A 335 -38.43 -14.08 15.06
N ARG A 336 -37.73 -14.85 14.21
CA ARG A 336 -38.29 -15.35 12.94
C ARG A 336 -39.27 -16.49 13.15
N ASN A 337 -39.01 -17.35 14.14
CA ASN A 337 -39.91 -18.45 14.48
C ASN A 337 -41.12 -17.97 15.29
N GLY A 338 -40.98 -16.93 16.13
CA GLY A 338 -42.09 -16.31 16.85
C GLY A 338 -43.15 -15.67 15.94
N GLN A 339 -42.74 -15.05 14.82
CA GLN A 339 -43.68 -14.52 13.83
C GLN A 339 -44.42 -15.64 13.08
N HIS A 340 -43.76 -16.77 12.77
CA HIS A 340 -44.44 -17.92 12.16
C HIS A 340 -45.43 -18.61 13.10
N VAL A 341 -45.14 -18.65 14.40
CA VAL A 341 -46.06 -19.21 15.42
C VAL A 341 -47.23 -18.25 15.68
N SER A 342 -47.01 -16.93 15.72
CA SER A 342 -48.08 -15.95 15.88
C SER A 342 -49.04 -15.95 14.68
N ILE A 343 -48.52 -16.02 13.45
CA ILE A 343 -49.36 -16.08 12.24
C ILE A 343 -50.13 -17.40 12.18
N LYS A 344 -49.53 -18.55 12.51
CA LYS A 344 -50.28 -19.81 12.63
C LYS A 344 -51.31 -19.77 13.75
N GLY A 345 -51.00 -19.16 14.90
CA GLY A 345 -51.91 -19.01 16.03
C GLY A 345 -53.13 -18.15 15.71
N GLU A 346 -52.95 -17.05 14.98
CA GLU A 346 -54.04 -16.19 14.50
C GLU A 346 -54.87 -16.87 13.41
N THR A 347 -54.25 -17.62 12.49
CA THR A 347 -54.99 -18.38 11.46
C THR A 347 -55.84 -19.49 12.09
N ILE A 348 -55.32 -20.19 13.11
CA ILE A 348 -56.08 -21.20 13.87
C ILE A 348 -57.19 -20.55 14.71
N ARG A 349 -56.96 -19.37 15.31
CA ARG A 349 -58.00 -18.62 16.03
C ARG A 349 -59.11 -18.10 15.12
N MET A 350 -58.78 -17.60 13.93
CA MET A 350 -59.78 -17.18 12.94
C MET A 350 -60.62 -18.37 12.45
N ASN A 351 -60.00 -19.51 12.16
CA ASN A 351 -60.73 -20.70 11.72
C ASN A 351 -61.65 -21.28 12.80
N ARG A 352 -61.29 -21.18 14.10
CA ARG A 352 -62.21 -21.55 15.20
C ARG A 352 -63.42 -20.61 15.31
N ARG A 353 -63.25 -19.31 15.10
CA ARG A 353 -64.37 -18.35 15.14
C ARG A 353 -65.38 -18.55 14.01
N ILE A 354 -64.92 -19.00 12.83
CA ILE A 354 -65.80 -19.34 11.71
C ILE A 354 -66.58 -20.62 12.00
N SER A 355 -65.99 -21.58 12.72
CA SER A 355 -66.61 -22.87 13.03
C SER A 355 -67.65 -22.81 14.17
N THR A 356 -67.61 -21.79 15.04
CA THR A 356 -68.58 -21.62 16.14
C THR A 356 -69.83 -20.83 15.75
N ASN A 357 -69.83 -20.13 14.62
CA ASN A 357 -70.99 -19.36 14.14
C ASN A 357 -71.90 -20.13 13.16
N SER A 358 -71.56 -21.38 12.83
CA SER A 358 -72.34 -22.22 11.90
C SER A 358 -73.25 -23.26 12.60
N GLN A 359 -73.45 -23.17 13.92
CA GLN A 359 -74.34 -24.07 14.68
C GLN A 359 -75.56 -23.39 15.33
N THR A 360 -75.83 -22.12 15.03
CA THR A 360 -77.06 -21.43 15.47
C THR A 360 -77.82 -20.94 14.26
N GLY A 361 -78.65 -21.80 13.67
CA GLY A 361 -79.45 -21.43 12.50
C GLY A 361 -80.05 -22.62 11.77
N ALA A 362 -80.73 -23.52 12.50
CA ALA A 362 -81.70 -24.44 11.93
C ALA A 362 -82.83 -24.62 12.96
N SER A 363 -83.83 -23.75 12.84
CA SER A 363 -85.20 -23.90 13.34
C SER A 363 -86.09 -23.36 12.24
#